data_AF-A0A0R2D649-F1
#
_entry.id   AF-A0A0R2D649-F1
#
_cell.length_a   1.000
_cell.length_b   1.000
_cell.length_c   1.000
_cell.angle_alpha   90.00
_cell.angle_beta   90.00
_cell.angle_gamma   90.00
#
_symmetry.space_group_name_H-M   'P 1'
#
loop_
_entity.id
_entity.type
_entity.pdbx_description
1 polymer ?
#
loop_
_entity_poly.entity_id
_entity_poly.type
_entity_poly.pdbx_seq_one_letter_code
_entity_poly.pdbx_strand_id
1 'polypeptide(L)'
;MLIKVNGMITNDDDAPIYRDWFGMTVVSPSDIIGQLPNDGSDVSMEIASDGGEVDAATEVYTALHNYPGNVTAQIVSNAYSAGTIIAMGANKVQMSPGAKMMIHNASCGTQGDYHEMDTTSGMLKTTNQAIANMYSVKTGKPVNDFLALMDKETWLSAEDAINLGLADEQIDYSPEPVTNTIGKLIPHKAIEKVKNLVAENKKIKQLNMSMGSGDSDDNLNPAINPLYPEGTEVTVLADHMSGMKGAKGVVDHAYNANVYMIDYTPTDGTPEVVDHRWVTEDELSSPDESNEKNSKKNNSRLQNLRQKKLAIFLDQK
;
A
#
# COMPACT_ATOMS: atom_id res chain seq x y z
N MET A 1 2.72 -20.98 8.58
CA MET A 1 1.47 -21.65 9.06
C MET A 1 0.25 -20.95 8.45
N LEU A 2 -0.91 -21.61 8.31
CA LEU A 2 -2.14 -20.97 7.80
C LEU A 2 -3.23 -20.95 8.89
N ILE A 3 -3.73 -19.76 9.24
CA ILE A 3 -4.84 -19.55 10.17
C ILE A 3 -6.06 -19.06 9.38
N LYS A 4 -7.26 -19.59 9.65
CA LYS A 4 -8.50 -19.15 8.99
C LYS A 4 -9.28 -18.18 9.88
N VAL A 5 -9.69 -17.07 9.30
CA VAL A 5 -10.50 -16.01 9.93
C VAL A 5 -11.81 -15.91 9.15
N ASN A 6 -12.74 -16.81 9.47
CA ASN A 6 -13.99 -16.99 8.72
C ASN A 6 -15.21 -16.63 9.56
N GLY A 7 -16.15 -15.93 8.94
CA GLY A 7 -17.45 -15.63 9.53
C GLY A 7 -17.42 -14.45 10.51
N MET A 8 -18.35 -14.48 11.47
CA MET A 8 -18.53 -13.39 12.43
C MET A 8 -17.44 -13.40 13.51
N ILE A 9 -16.96 -12.21 13.87
CA ILE A 9 -16.02 -12.01 14.97
C ILE A 9 -16.79 -11.81 16.27
N THR A 10 -16.45 -12.57 17.31
CA THR A 10 -17.09 -12.49 18.63
C THR A 10 -16.06 -12.79 19.72
N ASN A 11 -16.39 -12.48 20.97
CA ASN A 11 -15.55 -12.79 22.13
C ASN A 11 -15.45 -14.31 22.40
N ASP A 12 -14.46 -14.72 23.19
CA ASP A 12 -14.18 -16.13 23.49
C ASP A 12 -15.30 -16.84 24.27
N ASP A 13 -16.05 -16.11 25.10
CA ASP A 13 -17.14 -16.68 25.90
C ASP A 13 -18.36 -17.04 25.05
N ASP A 14 -18.68 -16.20 24.05
CA ASP A 14 -19.84 -16.36 23.18
C ASP A 14 -19.54 -17.22 21.95
N ALA A 15 -18.27 -17.36 21.53
CA ALA A 15 -17.91 -18.14 20.34
C ALA A 15 -18.44 -19.59 20.36
N PRO A 16 -18.31 -20.35 21.47
CA PRO A 16 -18.87 -21.69 21.58
C PRO A 16 -20.40 -21.70 21.49
N ILE A 17 -21.07 -20.66 21.99
CA ILE A 17 -22.54 -20.56 21.93
C ILE A 17 -23.00 -20.40 20.48
N TYR A 18 -22.43 -19.43 19.75
CA TYR A 18 -22.77 -19.20 18.35
C TYR A 18 -22.44 -20.41 17.47
N ARG A 19 -21.29 -21.04 17.70
CA ARG A 19 -20.82 -22.19 16.94
C ARG A 19 -21.66 -23.43 17.21
N ASP A 20 -21.80 -23.80 18.48
CA ASP A 20 -22.33 -25.12 18.84
C ASP A 20 -23.86 -25.13 18.93
N TRP A 21 -24.48 -24.02 19.35
CA TRP A 21 -25.93 -23.96 19.52
C TRP A 21 -26.65 -23.46 18.29
N PHE A 22 -26.06 -22.48 17.60
CA PHE A 22 -26.67 -21.83 16.43
C PHE A 22 -26.07 -22.29 15.10
N GLY A 23 -25.00 -23.10 15.12
CA GLY A 23 -24.34 -23.58 13.90
C GLY A 23 -23.71 -22.47 13.08
N MET A 24 -23.43 -21.32 13.69
CA MET A 24 -22.88 -20.15 13.01
C MET A 24 -21.36 -20.32 12.81
N THR A 25 -20.87 -19.83 11.67
CA THR A 25 -19.42 -19.73 11.46
C THR A 25 -18.93 -18.48 12.17
N VAL A 26 -18.13 -18.67 13.21
CA VAL A 26 -17.56 -17.61 14.04
C VAL A 26 -16.08 -17.84 14.35
N VAL A 27 -15.37 -16.75 14.59
CA VAL A 27 -13.97 -16.74 15.01
C VAL A 27 -13.81 -15.81 16.23
N SER A 28 -13.03 -16.25 17.21
CA SER A 28 -12.72 -15.48 18.42
C SER A 28 -11.23 -15.17 18.55
N PRO A 29 -10.81 -14.31 19.50
CA PRO A 29 -9.40 -14.04 19.75
C PRO A 29 -8.58 -15.30 20.00
N SER A 30 -9.05 -16.22 20.84
CA SER A 30 -8.33 -17.48 21.12
C SER A 30 -8.19 -18.38 19.90
N ASP A 31 -9.16 -18.38 18.97
CA ASP A 31 -9.05 -19.14 17.72
C ASP A 31 -7.90 -18.66 16.85
N ILE A 32 -7.50 -17.39 16.92
CA ILE A 32 -6.42 -16.81 16.12
C ILE A 32 -5.11 -16.77 16.92
N ILE A 33 -5.14 -16.12 18.08
CA ILE A 33 -3.96 -15.89 18.93
C ILE A 33 -3.40 -17.22 19.44
N GLY A 34 -4.26 -18.18 19.81
CA GLY A 34 -3.85 -19.50 20.26
C GLY A 34 -3.16 -20.35 19.19
N GLN A 35 -3.28 -19.97 17.91
CA GLN A 35 -2.59 -20.62 16.79
C GLN A 35 -1.25 -19.93 16.43
N LEU A 36 -0.91 -18.80 17.04
CA LEU A 36 0.36 -18.12 16.75
C LEU A 36 1.55 -18.95 17.27
N PRO A 37 2.55 -19.27 16.42
CA PRO A 37 3.72 -20.02 16.83
C PRO A 37 4.60 -19.31 17.86
N ASN A 38 4.97 -19.99 18.95
CA ASN A 38 5.87 -19.41 19.97
C ASN A 38 7.32 -19.20 19.46
N ASP A 39 7.68 -19.81 18.34
CA ASP A 39 9.01 -19.69 17.73
C ASP A 39 9.18 -18.45 16.84
N GLY A 40 8.11 -17.65 16.67
CA GLY A 40 8.13 -16.45 15.83
C GLY A 40 8.17 -16.75 14.33
N SER A 41 7.82 -17.97 13.91
CA SER A 41 7.73 -18.31 12.49
C SER A 41 6.62 -17.52 11.78
N ASP A 42 6.81 -17.26 10.49
CA ASP A 42 5.86 -16.47 9.70
C ASP A 42 4.49 -17.17 9.59
N VAL A 43 3.45 -16.34 9.65
CA VAL A 43 2.04 -16.75 9.65
C VAL A 43 1.32 -16.15 8.45
N SER A 44 0.53 -16.96 7.78
CA SER A 44 -0.46 -16.51 6.82
C SER A 44 -1.84 -16.65 7.43
N MET A 45 -2.67 -15.61 7.31
CA MET A 45 -4.08 -15.65 7.69
C MET A 45 -4.93 -15.56 6.44
N GLU A 46 -5.91 -16.43 6.29
CA GLU A 46 -6.93 -16.36 5.25
C GLU A 46 -8.20 -15.73 5.83
N ILE A 47 -8.63 -14.59 5.28
CA ILE A 47 -9.74 -13.80 5.82
C ILE A 47 -10.94 -13.86 4.85
N ALA A 48 -12.07 -14.30 5.40
CA ALA A 48 -13.41 -14.23 4.80
C ALA A 48 -14.40 -13.92 5.92
N SER A 49 -14.43 -12.65 6.36
CA SER A 49 -15.18 -12.20 7.54
C SER A 49 -16.13 -11.06 7.23
N ASP A 50 -17.36 -11.20 7.73
CA ASP A 50 -18.41 -10.19 7.68
C ASP A 50 -18.28 -9.15 8.81
N GLY A 51 -17.25 -9.29 9.65
CA GLY A 51 -17.01 -8.44 10.82
C GLY A 51 -17.70 -8.97 12.07
N GLY A 52 -17.97 -8.08 13.03
CA GLY A 52 -18.52 -8.44 14.32
C GLY A 52 -18.07 -7.47 15.41
N GLU A 53 -17.74 -8.01 16.57
CA GLU A 53 -17.34 -7.23 17.75
C GLU A 53 -16.00 -6.50 17.54
N VAL A 54 -16.00 -5.18 17.78
CA VAL A 54 -14.82 -4.33 17.59
C VAL A 54 -13.72 -4.64 18.60
N ASP A 55 -14.08 -4.90 19.86
CA ASP A 55 -13.10 -5.14 20.93
C ASP A 55 -12.35 -6.46 20.71
N ALA A 56 -13.06 -7.54 20.37
CA ALA A 56 -12.46 -8.83 20.00
C ALA A 56 -11.51 -8.68 18.80
N ALA A 57 -11.90 -7.93 17.78
CA ALA A 57 -11.03 -7.67 16.63
C ALA A 57 -9.80 -6.82 17.00
N THR A 58 -9.94 -5.88 17.93
CA THR A 58 -8.86 -5.00 18.40
C THR A 58 -7.84 -5.75 19.25
N GLU A 59 -8.29 -6.74 20.03
CA GLU A 59 -7.41 -7.67 20.75
C GLU A 59 -6.53 -8.45 19.77
N VAL A 60 -7.14 -9.03 18.74
CA VAL A 60 -6.42 -9.74 17.67
C VAL A 60 -5.47 -8.79 16.95
N TYR A 61 -5.91 -7.59 16.55
CA TYR A 61 -5.05 -6.57 15.93
C TYR A 61 -3.77 -6.34 16.75
N THR A 62 -3.93 -6.15 18.06
CA THR A 62 -2.81 -5.87 18.96
C THR A 62 -1.89 -7.06 19.11
N ALA A 63 -2.45 -8.28 19.24
CA ALA A 63 -1.66 -9.51 19.32
C ALA A 63 -0.83 -9.75 18.05
N LEU A 64 -1.43 -9.54 16.87
CA LEU A 64 -0.74 -9.68 15.59
C LEU A 64 0.37 -8.63 15.41
N HIS A 65 0.12 -7.39 15.82
CA HIS A 65 1.12 -6.32 15.74
C HIS A 65 2.34 -6.58 16.65
N ASN A 66 2.12 -7.23 17.80
CA ASN A 66 3.18 -7.59 18.75
C ASN A 66 3.83 -8.94 18.46
N TYR A 67 3.32 -9.70 17.50
CA TYR A 67 3.88 -10.99 17.12
C TYR A 67 5.28 -10.81 16.50
N PRO A 68 6.32 -11.53 16.95
CA PRO A 68 7.69 -11.32 16.47
C PRO A 68 7.92 -11.78 15.03
N GLY A 69 7.11 -12.71 14.51
CA GLY A 69 7.17 -13.16 13.12
C GLY A 69 6.37 -12.26 12.19
N ASN A 70 6.49 -12.48 10.87
CA ASN A 70 5.68 -11.73 9.92
C ASN A 70 4.31 -12.39 9.74
N VAL A 71 3.26 -11.58 9.85
CA VAL A 71 1.87 -11.95 9.56
C VAL A 71 1.48 -11.41 8.19
N THR A 72 1.02 -12.29 7.30
CA THR A 72 0.40 -11.93 6.02
C THR A 72 -1.09 -12.26 6.06
N ALA A 73 -1.93 -11.23 6.05
CA ALA A 73 -3.38 -11.37 5.87
C ALA A 73 -3.73 -11.47 4.39
N GLN A 74 -4.44 -12.52 4.00
CA GLN A 74 -4.92 -12.80 2.65
C GLN A 74 -6.44 -12.74 2.66
N ILE A 75 -7.01 -11.67 2.14
CA ILE A 75 -8.46 -11.51 2.04
C ILE A 75 -8.90 -12.19 0.76
N VAL A 76 -9.46 -13.39 0.91
CA VAL A 76 -9.79 -14.27 -0.23
C VAL A 76 -11.20 -14.06 -0.76
N SER A 77 -12.09 -13.52 0.07
CA SER A 77 -13.47 -13.20 -0.28
C SER A 77 -13.84 -11.81 0.22
N ASN A 78 -13.73 -11.59 1.53
CA ASN A 78 -14.15 -10.35 2.14
C ASN A 78 -13.48 -10.07 3.48
N ALA A 79 -13.28 -8.79 3.76
CA ALA A 79 -13.00 -8.26 5.09
C ALA A 79 -13.90 -7.05 5.29
N TYR A 80 -15.00 -7.25 6.01
CA TYR A 80 -16.00 -6.21 6.26
C TYR A 80 -15.97 -5.79 7.73
N SER A 81 -16.25 -4.51 7.99
CA SER A 81 -16.39 -4.00 9.36
C SER A 81 -15.18 -4.41 10.21
N ALA A 82 -15.37 -4.99 11.40
CA ALA A 82 -14.30 -5.45 12.28
C ALA A 82 -13.32 -6.47 11.66
N GLY A 83 -13.69 -7.15 10.56
CA GLY A 83 -12.76 -8.01 9.82
C GLY A 83 -11.60 -7.24 9.19
N THR A 84 -11.82 -5.97 8.84
CA THR A 84 -10.74 -5.09 8.39
C THR A 84 -9.76 -4.76 9.51
N ILE A 85 -10.23 -4.63 10.76
CA ILE A 85 -9.37 -4.37 11.92
C ILE A 85 -8.36 -5.51 12.10
N ILE A 86 -8.81 -6.76 12.03
CA ILE A 86 -7.91 -7.93 12.08
C ILE A 86 -6.88 -7.87 10.95
N ALA A 87 -7.31 -7.55 9.72
CA ALA A 87 -6.40 -7.42 8.58
C ALA A 87 -5.34 -6.33 8.80
N MET A 88 -5.70 -5.19 9.41
CA MET A 88 -4.76 -4.11 9.70
C MET A 88 -3.70 -4.49 10.73
N GLY A 89 -3.92 -5.54 11.52
CA GLY A 89 -2.95 -6.04 12.49
C GLY A 89 -1.79 -6.80 11.84
N ALA A 90 -1.95 -7.22 10.58
CA ALA A 90 -0.91 -7.93 9.85
C ALA A 90 0.15 -7.00 9.26
N ASN A 91 1.39 -7.48 9.16
CA ASN A 91 2.48 -6.76 8.51
C ASN A 91 2.18 -6.52 7.03
N LYS A 92 1.59 -7.52 6.36
CA LYS A 92 1.22 -7.48 4.96
C LYS A 92 -0.25 -7.87 4.77
N VAL A 93 -0.96 -7.13 3.92
CA VAL A 93 -2.35 -7.38 3.53
C VAL A 93 -2.41 -7.59 2.03
N GLN A 94 -2.87 -8.76 1.63
CA GLN A 94 -3.09 -9.15 0.25
C GLN A 94 -4.58 -9.35 0.01
N MET A 95 -5.06 -9.02 -1.18
CA MET A 95 -6.46 -9.22 -1.56
C MET A 95 -6.58 -10.03 -2.85
N SER A 96 -7.49 -11.00 -2.90
CA SER A 96 -7.86 -11.61 -4.18
C SER A 96 -8.47 -10.56 -5.11
N PRO A 97 -8.35 -10.69 -6.45
CA PRO A 97 -8.97 -9.74 -7.39
C PRO A 97 -10.48 -9.59 -7.21
N GLY A 98 -11.17 -10.66 -6.79
CA GLY A 98 -12.60 -10.67 -6.51
C GLY A 98 -12.98 -10.29 -5.08
N ALA A 99 -12.00 -10.05 -4.21
CA ALA A 99 -12.25 -9.75 -2.81
C ALA A 99 -12.72 -8.30 -2.60
N LYS A 100 -13.47 -8.08 -1.52
CA LYS A 100 -13.98 -6.75 -1.15
C LYS A 100 -13.59 -6.40 0.29
N MET A 101 -13.35 -5.12 0.51
CA MET A 101 -13.29 -4.53 1.85
C MET A 101 -14.48 -3.60 2.07
N MET A 102 -14.94 -3.48 3.31
CA MET A 102 -15.94 -2.49 3.69
C MET A 102 -15.57 -1.88 5.04
N ILE A 103 -15.52 -0.55 5.10
CA ILE A 103 -15.31 0.22 6.32
C ILE A 103 -16.51 1.14 6.58
N HIS A 104 -16.98 1.17 7.83
CA HIS A 104 -18.13 1.95 8.25
C HIS A 104 -18.04 2.31 9.73
N ASN A 105 -18.91 3.19 10.19
CA ASN A 105 -18.97 3.59 11.61
C ASN A 105 -19.36 2.40 12.51
N ALA A 106 -18.78 2.38 13.71
CA ALA A 106 -19.25 1.52 14.79
C ALA A 106 -20.71 1.85 15.12
N SER A 107 -21.47 0.81 15.45
CA SER A 107 -22.87 0.93 15.85
C SER A 107 -23.19 0.00 17.02
N CYS A 108 -24.13 0.41 17.86
CA CYS A 108 -24.70 -0.42 18.91
C CYS A 108 -26.15 0.01 19.19
N GLY A 109 -26.93 -0.87 19.81
CA GLY A 109 -28.26 -0.52 20.32
C GLY A 109 -28.15 0.17 21.69
N THR A 110 -29.04 1.12 21.97
CA THR A 110 -29.19 1.72 23.30
C THR A 110 -30.66 2.01 23.61
N GLN A 111 -31.03 1.98 24.88
CA GLN A 111 -32.38 2.25 25.36
C GLN A 111 -32.29 3.02 26.68
N GLY A 112 -33.01 4.14 26.79
CA GLY A 112 -32.96 5.02 27.96
C GLY A 112 -33.47 6.42 27.62
N ASP A 113 -33.19 7.38 28.50
CA ASP A 113 -33.40 8.79 28.24
C ASP A 113 -32.24 9.41 27.44
N TYR A 114 -32.29 10.72 27.23
CA TYR A 114 -31.31 11.42 26.39
C TYR A 114 -29.88 11.38 26.96
N HIS A 115 -29.70 11.25 28.28
CA HIS A 115 -28.38 11.09 28.89
C HIS A 115 -27.75 9.74 28.55
N GLU A 116 -28.53 8.65 28.56
CA GLU A 116 -28.03 7.35 28.08
C GLU A 116 -27.70 7.39 26.58
N MET A 117 -28.53 8.07 25.77
CA MET A 117 -28.27 8.26 24.35
C MET A 117 -26.98 9.07 24.10
N ASP A 118 -26.78 10.18 24.81
CA ASP A 118 -25.59 11.03 24.69
C ASP A 118 -24.32 10.28 25.13
N THR A 119 -24.40 9.51 26.21
CA THR A 119 -23.31 8.65 26.69
C THR A 119 -22.93 7.61 25.63
N THR A 120 -23.93 6.95 25.05
CA THR A 120 -23.74 5.97 23.97
C THR A 120 -23.11 6.62 22.74
N SER A 121 -23.60 7.80 22.34
CA SER A 121 -23.05 8.57 21.22
C SER A 121 -21.57 8.92 21.45
N GLY A 122 -21.21 9.32 22.67
CA GLY A 122 -19.82 9.60 23.06
C GLY A 122 -18.92 8.38 22.95
N MET A 123 -19.40 7.21 23.41
CA MET A 123 -18.70 5.93 23.27
C MET A 123 -18.47 5.59 21.79
N LEU A 124 -19.51 5.63 20.95
CA LEU A 124 -19.40 5.31 19.52
C LEU A 124 -18.43 6.24 18.78
N LYS A 125 -18.39 7.54 19.12
CA LYS A 125 -17.40 8.47 18.57
C LYS A 125 -15.97 8.09 18.94
N THR A 126 -15.76 7.65 20.18
CA THR A 126 -14.46 7.17 20.66
C THR A 126 -14.04 5.90 19.93
N THR A 127 -14.96 4.96 19.75
CA THR A 127 -14.74 3.73 18.97
C THR A 127 -14.40 4.04 17.51
N ASN A 128 -15.14 4.96 16.87
CA ASN A 128 -14.83 5.39 15.49
C ASN A 128 -13.43 6.00 15.38
N GLN A 129 -13.05 6.85 16.35
CA GLN A 129 -11.72 7.43 16.40
C GLN A 129 -10.63 6.35 16.53
N ALA A 130 -10.84 5.35 17.38
CA ALA A 130 -9.90 4.23 17.54
C ALA A 130 -9.75 3.40 16.26
N ILE A 131 -10.86 3.07 15.60
CA ILE A 131 -10.86 2.34 14.32
C ILE A 131 -10.12 3.15 13.24
N ALA A 132 -10.46 4.43 13.08
CA ALA A 132 -9.83 5.30 12.10
C ALA A 132 -8.33 5.51 12.37
N ASN A 133 -7.91 5.53 13.64
CA ASN A 133 -6.48 5.53 14.01
C ASN A 133 -5.77 4.28 13.51
N MET A 134 -6.36 3.09 13.62
CA MET A 134 -5.73 1.84 13.13
C MET A 134 -5.51 1.88 11.60
N TYR A 135 -6.48 2.40 10.83
CA TYR A 135 -6.29 2.63 9.39
C TYR A 135 -5.22 3.70 9.11
N SER A 136 -5.20 4.78 9.89
CA SER A 136 -4.19 5.83 9.78
C SER A 136 -2.78 5.29 10.02
N VAL A 137 -2.59 4.43 11.01
CA VAL A 137 -1.31 3.75 11.30
C VAL A 137 -0.86 2.90 10.12
N LYS A 138 -1.77 2.10 9.52
CA LYS A 138 -1.42 1.25 8.37
C LYS A 138 -1.04 2.07 7.13
N THR A 139 -1.79 3.13 6.86
CA THR A 139 -1.72 3.85 5.57
C THR A 139 -0.83 5.10 5.58
N GLY A 140 -0.55 5.64 6.76
CA GLY A 140 0.06 6.96 6.95
C GLY A 140 -0.85 8.14 6.60
N LYS A 141 -2.14 7.92 6.27
CA LYS A 141 -3.08 8.98 5.92
C LYS A 141 -3.75 9.58 7.16
N PRO A 142 -4.22 10.84 7.12
CA PRO A 142 -4.89 11.48 8.25
C PRO A 142 -6.10 10.68 8.75
N VAL A 143 -6.28 10.65 10.08
CA VAL A 143 -7.41 9.96 10.71
C VAL A 143 -8.76 10.50 10.22
N ASN A 144 -8.85 11.81 9.98
CA ASN A 144 -10.08 12.45 9.50
C ASN A 144 -10.52 11.95 8.12
N ASP A 145 -9.59 11.51 7.27
CA ASP A 145 -9.93 10.94 5.96
C ASP A 145 -10.69 9.61 6.18
N PHE A 146 -10.23 8.78 7.12
CA PHE A 146 -10.88 7.53 7.45
C PHE A 146 -12.20 7.71 8.17
N LEU A 147 -12.33 8.70 9.07
CA LEU A 147 -13.62 9.05 9.67
C LEU A 147 -14.63 9.43 8.58
N ALA A 148 -14.24 10.21 7.58
CA ALA A 148 -15.11 10.60 6.48
C ALA A 148 -15.47 9.42 5.55
N LEU A 149 -14.57 8.45 5.38
CA LEU A 149 -14.86 7.22 4.62
C LEU A 149 -15.79 6.28 5.39
N MET A 150 -15.57 6.11 6.69
CA MET A 150 -16.43 5.31 7.57
C MET A 150 -17.85 5.88 7.65
N ASP A 151 -17.98 7.21 7.70
CA ASP A 151 -19.28 7.88 7.73
C ASP A 151 -20.13 7.62 6.47
N LYS A 152 -19.47 7.38 5.33
CA LYS A 152 -20.13 7.07 4.06
C LYS A 152 -20.49 5.61 3.87
N GLU A 153 -20.07 4.73 4.78
CA GLU A 153 -20.00 3.28 4.52
C GLU A 153 -19.29 3.00 3.19
N THR A 154 -17.97 2.87 3.23
CA THR A 154 -17.17 2.76 2.00
C THR A 154 -16.91 1.29 1.65
N TRP A 155 -17.38 0.90 0.47
CA TRP A 155 -17.09 -0.39 -0.15
C TRP A 155 -15.92 -0.26 -1.13
N LEU A 156 -14.93 -1.15 -1.01
CA LEU A 156 -13.67 -1.10 -1.73
C LEU A 156 -13.42 -2.41 -2.48
N SER A 157 -13.06 -2.30 -3.76
CA SER A 157 -12.44 -3.41 -4.47
C SER A 157 -11.01 -3.65 -3.96
N ALA A 158 -10.40 -4.77 -4.37
CA ALA A 158 -8.98 -5.02 -4.09
C ALA A 158 -8.07 -3.88 -4.61
N GLU A 159 -8.37 -3.33 -5.78
CA GLU A 159 -7.59 -2.22 -6.34
C GLU A 159 -7.78 -0.93 -5.54
N ASP A 160 -9.01 -0.60 -5.16
CA ASP A 160 -9.31 0.60 -4.36
C ASP A 160 -8.65 0.52 -2.97
N ALA A 161 -8.68 -0.65 -2.34
CA ALA A 161 -8.04 -0.87 -1.05
C ALA A 161 -6.51 -0.71 -1.15
N ILE A 162 -5.88 -1.16 -2.23
CA ILE A 162 -4.44 -0.96 -2.49
C ILE A 162 -4.14 0.52 -2.72
N ASN A 163 -4.92 1.20 -3.54
CA ASN A 163 -4.76 2.63 -3.82
C ASN A 163 -4.92 3.49 -2.56
N LEU A 164 -5.81 3.07 -1.65
CA LEU A 164 -6.01 3.71 -0.35
C LEU A 164 -4.92 3.34 0.67
N GLY A 165 -4.16 2.27 0.45
CA GLY A 165 -3.11 1.77 1.34
C GLY A 165 -3.61 0.84 2.45
N LEU A 166 -4.88 0.41 2.40
CA LEU A 166 -5.44 -0.59 3.32
C LEU A 166 -5.01 -2.01 2.93
N ALA A 167 -4.64 -2.23 1.67
CA ALA A 167 -4.01 -3.44 1.18
C ALA A 167 -2.66 -3.10 0.52
N ASP A 168 -1.73 -4.06 0.52
CA ASP A 168 -0.38 -3.87 -0.02
C ASP A 168 -0.30 -4.36 -1.49
N GLU A 169 -0.97 -5.47 -1.81
CA GLU A 169 -0.98 -6.03 -3.17
C GLU A 169 -2.15 -7.00 -3.41
N GLN A 170 -2.36 -7.38 -4.67
CA GLN A 170 -3.27 -8.47 -5.00
C GLN A 170 -2.56 -9.82 -4.85
N ILE A 171 -3.28 -10.83 -4.33
CA ILE A 171 -2.81 -12.22 -4.30
C ILE A 171 -2.44 -12.65 -5.72
N ASP A 172 -1.26 -13.27 -5.86
CA ASP A 172 -0.81 -13.82 -7.12
C ASP A 172 -1.29 -15.26 -7.27
N TYR A 173 -2.08 -15.52 -8.30
CA TYR A 173 -2.55 -16.87 -8.67
C TYR A 173 -1.73 -17.46 -9.80
N SER A 174 -0.78 -16.72 -10.37
CA SER A 174 0.14 -17.26 -11.34
C SER A 174 1.06 -18.27 -10.66
N PRO A 175 1.24 -19.48 -11.20
CA PRO A 175 2.24 -20.39 -10.68
C PRO A 175 3.60 -19.72 -10.76
N GLU A 176 4.34 -19.72 -9.65
CA GLU A 176 5.76 -19.37 -9.67
C GLU A 176 6.45 -20.23 -10.74
N PRO A 177 7.16 -19.62 -11.70
CA PRO A 177 7.78 -20.38 -12.78
C PRO A 177 8.78 -21.37 -12.19
N VAL A 178 8.65 -22.65 -12.52
CA VAL A 178 9.66 -23.65 -12.17
C VAL A 178 10.94 -23.30 -12.91
N THR A 179 11.98 -22.94 -12.15
CA THR A 179 13.26 -22.46 -12.65
C THR A 179 14.42 -23.30 -12.10
N ASN A 180 15.43 -23.57 -12.94
CA ASN A 180 16.71 -24.18 -12.55
C ASN A 180 17.81 -23.10 -12.44
N THR A 181 17.53 -22.00 -11.74
CA THR A 181 18.48 -20.90 -11.61
C THR A 181 18.73 -20.55 -10.14
N ILE A 182 19.97 -20.25 -9.79
CA ILE A 182 20.43 -19.98 -8.41
C ILE A 182 20.17 -18.51 -7.99
N GLY A 183 19.51 -17.71 -8.84
CA GLY A 183 19.19 -16.29 -8.60
C GLY A 183 17.69 -16.02 -8.53
N LYS A 184 17.28 -14.98 -7.78
CA LYS A 184 15.90 -14.47 -7.74
C LYS A 184 15.46 -14.09 -9.16
N LEU A 185 14.41 -14.72 -9.68
CA LEU A 185 13.76 -14.27 -10.93
C LEU A 185 12.90 -13.04 -10.65
N ILE A 186 12.80 -12.15 -11.63
CA ILE A 186 11.76 -11.12 -11.65
C ILE A 186 10.43 -11.84 -11.87
N PRO A 187 9.45 -11.71 -10.95
CA PRO A 187 8.15 -12.36 -11.10
C PRO A 187 7.48 -11.98 -12.42
N HIS A 188 6.83 -12.94 -13.10
CA HIS A 188 6.17 -12.66 -14.37
C HIS A 188 5.12 -11.55 -14.28
N LYS A 189 4.42 -11.44 -13.14
CA LYS A 189 3.48 -10.35 -12.86
C LYS A 189 4.15 -8.98 -12.79
N ALA A 190 5.38 -8.89 -12.27
CA ALA A 190 6.15 -7.65 -12.31
C ALA A 190 6.52 -7.27 -13.75
N ILE A 191 6.89 -8.25 -14.57
CA ILE A 191 7.15 -8.05 -16.01
C ILE A 191 5.87 -7.62 -16.74
N GLU A 192 4.71 -8.24 -16.46
CA GLU A 192 3.42 -7.86 -17.06
C GLU A 192 2.98 -6.46 -16.63
N LYS A 193 3.12 -6.12 -15.34
CA LYS A 193 2.83 -4.78 -14.84
C LYS A 193 3.73 -3.74 -15.54
N VAL A 194 5.02 -4.01 -15.67
CA VAL A 194 5.94 -3.15 -16.43
C VAL A 194 5.53 -3.04 -17.89
N LYS A 195 5.16 -4.14 -18.55
CA LYS A 195 4.67 -4.11 -19.94
C LYS A 195 3.39 -3.29 -20.10
N ASN A 196 2.45 -3.43 -19.19
CA ASN A 196 1.18 -2.69 -19.21
C ASN A 196 1.41 -1.20 -18.97
N LEU A 197 2.25 -0.84 -17.99
CA LEU A 197 2.64 0.55 -17.73
C LEU A 197 3.38 1.16 -18.92
N VAL A 198 4.32 0.43 -19.55
CA VAL A 198 5.01 0.88 -20.77
C VAL A 198 4.03 1.06 -21.94
N ALA A 199 3.04 0.19 -22.08
CA ALA A 199 2.02 0.31 -23.13
C ALA A 199 1.07 1.49 -22.89
N GLU A 200 0.68 1.73 -21.63
CA GLU A 200 -0.13 2.88 -21.21
C GLU A 200 0.65 4.19 -21.43
N ASN A 201 1.93 4.24 -21.05
CA ASN A 201 2.80 5.38 -21.30
C ASN A 201 2.97 5.66 -22.81
N LYS A 202 3.09 4.62 -23.65
CA LYS A 202 3.10 4.80 -25.12
C LYS A 202 1.81 5.42 -25.63
N LYS A 203 0.65 5.00 -25.10
CA LYS A 203 -0.65 5.60 -25.44
C LYS A 203 -0.74 7.05 -24.98
N ILE A 204 -0.27 7.36 -23.77
CA ILE A 204 -0.20 8.73 -23.24
C ILE A 204 0.71 9.60 -24.12
N LYS A 205 1.89 9.09 -24.51
CA LYS A 205 2.82 9.79 -25.40
C LYS A 205 2.19 10.06 -26.78
N GLN A 206 1.48 9.09 -27.36
CA GLN A 206 0.74 9.29 -28.61
C GLN A 206 -0.42 10.29 -28.49
N LEU A 207 -1.20 10.22 -27.41
CA LEU A 207 -2.28 11.18 -27.12
C LEU A 207 -1.74 12.60 -26.94
N ASN A 208 -0.57 12.74 -26.32
CA ASN A 208 0.07 14.04 -26.10
C ASN A 208 0.76 14.58 -27.36
N MET A 209 1.30 13.73 -28.24
CA MET A 209 1.79 14.15 -29.56
C MET A 209 0.67 14.69 -30.47
N SER A 210 -0.58 14.29 -30.24
CA SER A 210 -1.77 14.86 -30.90
C SER A 210 -2.18 16.23 -30.34
N MET A 211 -1.66 16.64 -29.18
CA MET A 211 -1.90 17.94 -28.53
C MET A 211 -0.60 18.73 -28.53
N GLY A 212 -0.26 19.33 -29.67
CA GLY A 212 1.09 19.84 -29.94
C GLY A 212 1.68 20.83 -28.94
N SER A 213 2.96 20.62 -28.64
CA SER A 213 4.01 21.59 -28.28
C SER A 213 5.33 20.83 -28.45
N GLY A 214 6.17 21.10 -29.44
CA GLY A 214 7.06 22.27 -29.49
C GLY A 214 8.48 21.77 -29.18
N ASP A 215 9.37 21.78 -30.17
CA ASP A 215 10.74 21.27 -30.09
C ASP A 215 11.50 21.82 -28.87
N SER A 216 11.83 20.95 -27.91
CA SER A 216 12.92 21.17 -26.96
C SER A 216 13.58 19.81 -26.68
N ASP A 217 14.91 19.83 -26.65
CA ASP A 217 15.82 18.67 -26.67
C ASP A 217 15.85 17.88 -25.34
N ASP A 218 14.87 18.12 -24.46
CA ASP A 218 14.65 17.36 -23.23
C ASP A 218 13.33 16.60 -23.38
N ASN A 219 13.40 15.27 -23.35
CA ASN A 219 12.26 14.34 -23.47
C ASN A 219 11.22 14.44 -22.32
N LEU A 220 11.19 15.53 -21.58
CA LEU A 220 10.34 15.75 -20.41
C LEU A 220 9.33 16.87 -20.70
N ASN A 221 8.05 16.56 -20.56
CA ASN A 221 6.97 17.52 -20.78
C ASN A 221 6.88 18.51 -19.60
N PRO A 222 6.82 19.83 -19.84
CA PRO A 222 6.63 20.83 -18.78
C PRO A 222 5.37 20.58 -17.95
N ALA A 223 5.44 20.86 -16.65
CA ALA A 223 4.33 20.71 -15.73
C ALA A 223 3.23 21.73 -16.02
N ILE A 224 1.98 21.26 -16.15
CA ILE A 224 0.82 22.13 -16.24
C ILE A 224 0.45 22.58 -14.82
N ASN A 225 0.70 23.84 -14.50
CA ASN A 225 0.48 24.47 -13.19
C ASN A 225 1.28 23.82 -12.03
N PRO A 226 2.63 23.92 -12.06
CA PRO A 226 3.45 23.32 -11.02
C PRO A 226 3.22 23.98 -9.66
N LEU A 227 3.26 23.17 -8.59
CA LEU A 227 3.21 23.65 -7.21
C LEU A 227 4.34 24.65 -6.90
N TYR A 228 5.48 24.50 -7.60
CA TYR A 228 6.60 25.44 -7.59
C TYR A 228 6.96 25.80 -9.04
N PRO A 229 6.55 26.99 -9.53
CA PRO A 229 6.94 27.47 -10.86
C PRO A 229 8.46 27.67 -11.01
N GLU A 230 8.94 27.66 -12.25
CA GLU A 230 10.32 28.02 -12.58
C GLU A 230 10.69 29.39 -11.98
N GLY A 231 11.89 29.51 -11.44
CA GLY A 231 12.35 30.68 -10.70
C GLY A 231 11.94 30.72 -9.22
N THR A 232 11.18 29.74 -8.71
CA THR A 232 10.81 29.70 -7.29
C THR A 232 12.01 29.32 -6.43
N GLU A 233 12.31 30.11 -5.40
CA GLU A 233 13.28 29.72 -4.37
C GLU A 233 12.69 28.62 -3.48
N VAL A 234 13.41 27.51 -3.35
CA VAL A 234 13.00 26.35 -2.56
C VAL A 234 14.14 25.90 -1.65
N THR A 235 13.77 25.27 -0.53
CA THR A 235 14.74 24.59 0.35
C THR A 235 14.63 23.09 0.14
N VAL A 236 15.75 22.46 -0.19
CA VAL A 236 15.81 21.03 -0.43
C VAL A 236 15.67 20.29 0.89
N LEU A 237 14.58 19.54 1.05
CA LEU A 237 14.33 18.71 2.24
C LEU A 237 14.92 17.30 2.11
N ALA A 238 15.42 16.96 0.92
CA ALA A 238 15.98 15.66 0.61
C ALA A 238 17.41 15.51 1.16
N ASP A 239 17.75 14.32 1.66
CA ASP A 239 19.01 14.02 2.37
C ASP A 239 19.80 12.91 1.65
N HIS A 240 20.04 13.08 0.35
CA HIS A 240 20.66 12.05 -0.48
C HIS A 240 22.19 12.11 -0.51
N MET A 241 22.73 13.32 -0.41
CA MET A 241 24.17 13.58 -0.36
C MET A 241 24.47 14.57 0.75
N SER A 242 25.66 14.48 1.34
CA SER A 242 26.12 15.44 2.34
C SER A 242 26.01 16.86 1.79
N GLY A 243 25.32 17.74 2.52
CA GLY A 243 25.06 19.13 2.12
C GLY A 243 23.77 19.36 1.32
N MET A 244 23.02 18.32 0.95
CA MET A 244 21.77 18.48 0.18
C MET A 244 20.60 18.94 1.06
N LYS A 245 20.46 18.38 2.27
CA LYS A 245 19.37 18.74 3.18
C LYS A 245 19.58 20.14 3.76
N GLY A 246 18.63 21.03 3.50
CA GLY A 246 18.69 22.43 3.88
C GLY A 246 19.37 23.34 2.85
N ALA A 247 19.82 22.80 1.71
CA ALA A 247 20.34 23.61 0.61
C ALA A 247 19.23 24.49 0.02
N LYS A 248 19.57 25.75 -0.27
CA LYS A 248 18.68 26.67 -1.00
C LYS A 248 18.95 26.54 -2.49
N GLY A 249 17.90 26.37 -3.29
CA GLY A 249 17.98 26.29 -4.74
C GLY A 249 16.87 27.10 -5.40
N VAL A 250 17.02 27.32 -6.70
CA VAL A 250 15.96 27.89 -7.55
C VAL A 250 15.44 26.77 -8.45
N VAL A 251 14.13 26.67 -8.59
CA VAL A 251 13.52 25.73 -9.54
C VAL A 251 13.91 26.15 -10.95
N ASP A 252 14.68 25.31 -11.63
CA ASP A 252 15.14 25.57 -13.00
C ASP A 252 14.04 25.19 -13.99
N HIS A 253 13.57 23.94 -13.91
CA HIS A 253 12.46 23.43 -14.69
C HIS A 253 11.52 22.54 -13.86
N ALA A 254 10.22 22.62 -14.16
CA ALA A 254 9.20 21.77 -13.56
C ALA A 254 8.54 20.91 -14.63
N TYR A 255 8.60 19.58 -14.47
CA TYR A 255 8.08 18.63 -15.47
C TYR A 255 6.97 17.74 -14.90
N ASN A 256 6.02 17.37 -15.75
CA ASN A 256 5.01 16.37 -15.42
C ASN A 256 5.52 14.97 -15.79
N ALA A 257 6.44 14.46 -14.96
CA ALA A 257 7.06 13.15 -15.17
C ALA A 257 6.76 12.20 -14.01
N ASN A 258 6.71 10.91 -14.34
CA ASN A 258 6.74 9.84 -13.36
C ASN A 258 8.20 9.62 -12.97
N VAL A 259 8.47 9.68 -11.67
CA VAL A 259 9.79 9.38 -11.11
C VAL A 259 9.70 8.10 -10.31
N TYR A 260 10.72 7.28 -10.46
CA TYR A 260 10.77 5.97 -9.85
C TYR A 260 11.80 5.94 -8.74
N MET A 261 11.49 5.20 -7.68
CA MET A 261 12.47 4.74 -6.72
C MET A 261 12.77 3.28 -7.03
N ILE A 262 14.06 2.98 -7.21
CA ILE A 262 14.53 1.66 -7.60
C ILE A 262 15.58 1.12 -6.63
N ASP A 263 15.59 -0.19 -6.49
CA ASP A 263 16.73 -0.93 -5.95
C ASP A 263 17.47 -1.55 -7.14
N TYR A 264 18.79 -1.44 -7.17
CA TYR A 264 19.60 -2.03 -8.23
C TYR A 264 20.91 -2.62 -7.74
N THR A 265 21.33 -3.71 -8.38
CA THR A 265 22.66 -4.30 -8.20
C THR A 265 23.58 -3.83 -9.33
N PRO A 266 24.61 -3.03 -9.03
CA PRO A 266 25.63 -2.62 -10.00
C PRO A 266 26.37 -3.84 -10.58
N THR A 267 26.71 -3.81 -11.87
CA THR A 267 27.48 -4.91 -12.51
C THR A 267 28.98 -4.82 -12.29
N ASP A 268 29.47 -3.72 -11.71
CA ASP A 268 30.88 -3.51 -11.37
C ASP A 268 31.29 -4.20 -10.05
N GLY A 269 30.36 -4.93 -9.42
CA GLY A 269 30.60 -5.65 -8.17
C GLY A 269 30.48 -4.77 -6.93
N THR A 270 30.04 -3.51 -7.05
CA THR A 270 29.71 -2.70 -5.89
C THR A 270 28.44 -3.19 -5.18
N PRO A 271 28.29 -2.94 -3.86
CA PRO A 271 27.13 -3.35 -3.12
C PRO A 271 25.82 -2.83 -3.71
N GLU A 272 24.74 -3.57 -3.47
CA GLU A 272 23.40 -3.21 -3.89
C GLU A 272 23.03 -1.79 -3.42
N VAL A 273 22.47 -1.01 -4.34
CA VAL A 273 21.96 0.33 -4.06
C VAL A 273 20.45 0.21 -3.82
N VAL A 274 20.03 0.60 -2.62
CA VAL A 274 18.64 0.54 -2.16
C VAL A 274 18.06 1.95 -2.08
N ASP A 275 16.78 2.12 -2.41
CA ASP A 275 16.06 3.39 -2.42
C ASP A 275 16.71 4.47 -3.31
N HIS A 276 17.22 4.08 -4.48
CA HIS A 276 17.69 5.03 -5.48
C HIS A 276 16.49 5.76 -6.07
N ARG A 277 16.29 7.00 -5.62
CA ARG A 277 15.10 7.82 -5.92
C ARG A 277 15.33 8.70 -7.14
N TRP A 278 14.22 9.08 -7.76
CA TRP A 278 14.14 10.09 -8.82
C TRP A 278 14.68 9.64 -10.17
N VAL A 279 14.57 8.35 -10.47
CA VAL A 279 14.95 7.81 -11.78
C VAL A 279 13.84 8.11 -12.78
N THR A 280 14.21 8.62 -13.95
CA THR A 280 13.29 8.88 -15.06
C THR A 280 13.11 7.65 -15.94
N GLU A 281 12.05 7.63 -16.75
CA GLU A 281 11.79 6.50 -17.67
C GLU A 281 12.91 6.31 -18.70
N ASP A 282 13.53 7.41 -19.16
CA ASP A 282 14.68 7.38 -20.07
C ASP A 282 15.90 6.70 -19.41
N GLU A 283 16.12 6.91 -18.10
CA GLU A 283 17.17 6.26 -17.33
C GLU A 283 16.90 4.78 -17.05
N LEU A 284 15.64 4.33 -17.16
CA LEU A 284 15.25 2.92 -17.04
C LEU A 284 15.21 2.18 -18.37
N SER A 285 15.28 2.91 -19.49
CA SER A 285 15.23 2.32 -20.82
C SER A 285 16.54 1.60 -21.17
N SER A 286 16.42 0.44 -21.82
CA SER A 286 17.57 -0.26 -22.41
C SER A 286 18.20 0.62 -23.49
N PRO A 287 19.54 0.59 -23.68
CA PRO A 287 20.19 1.42 -24.69
C PRO A 287 19.64 1.08 -26.08
N ASP A 288 19.06 2.08 -26.75
CA ASP A 288 18.89 2.03 -28.20
C ASP A 288 20.29 1.91 -28.84
N GLU A 289 20.48 0.92 -29.71
CA GLU A 289 21.75 0.66 -30.41
C GLU A 289 22.22 1.84 -31.29
N SER A 290 21.44 2.91 -31.42
CA SER A 290 21.71 4.08 -32.26
C SER A 290 22.38 5.26 -31.54
N ASN A 291 22.64 5.19 -30.22
CA ASN A 291 23.15 6.34 -29.46
C ASN A 291 24.38 6.02 -28.59
N GLU A 292 25.58 6.15 -29.17
CA GLU A 292 26.89 5.83 -28.54
C GLU A 292 27.17 6.58 -27.22
N LYS A 293 26.47 7.69 -26.93
CA LYS A 293 26.66 8.45 -25.69
C LYS A 293 25.96 7.84 -24.46
N ASN A 294 24.93 7.00 -24.64
CA ASN A 294 24.19 6.38 -23.53
C ASN A 294 24.71 4.99 -23.13
N SER A 295 25.63 4.38 -23.90
CA SER A 295 26.10 3.01 -23.63
C SER A 295 26.97 2.85 -22.39
N LYS A 296 27.45 3.95 -21.78
CA LYS A 296 28.36 3.92 -20.62
C LYS A 296 27.67 4.01 -19.25
N LYS A 297 26.36 4.23 -19.16
CA LYS A 297 25.69 4.50 -17.86
C LYS A 297 24.80 3.40 -17.30
N ASN A 298 24.25 2.48 -18.11
CA ASN A 298 23.27 1.51 -17.62
C ASN A 298 23.80 0.09 -17.62
N ASN A 299 24.39 -0.31 -16.50
CA ASN A 299 24.91 -1.64 -16.27
C ASN A 299 24.48 -2.11 -14.87
N SER A 300 23.17 -2.16 -14.63
CA SER A 300 22.58 -2.53 -13.34
C SER A 300 21.27 -3.31 -13.48
N ARG A 301 21.09 -4.34 -12.64
CA ARG A 301 19.86 -5.15 -12.57
C ARG A 301 18.87 -4.52 -11.59
N LEU A 302 17.70 -4.12 -12.10
CA LEU A 302 16.59 -3.53 -11.33
C LEU A 302 15.81 -4.61 -10.57
N GLN A 303 15.54 -4.40 -9.28
CA GLN A 303 14.82 -5.38 -8.44
C GLN A 303 13.47 -4.89 -7.90
N ASN A 304 13.26 -3.57 -7.74
CA ASN A 304 12.00 -3.00 -7.24
C ASN A 304 11.70 -1.66 -7.93
N LEU A 305 10.43 -1.37 -8.23
CA LEU A 305 10.01 -0.11 -8.85
C LEU A 305 8.82 0.48 -8.09
N ARG A 306 8.99 1.65 -7.47
CA ARG A 306 7.91 2.40 -6.81
C ARG A 306 7.72 3.74 -7.51
N GLN A 307 6.54 3.95 -8.10
CA GLN A 307 6.19 5.16 -8.84
C GLN A 307 5.73 6.27 -7.89
N LYS A 308 6.29 7.46 -8.03
CA LYS A 308 5.75 8.71 -7.47
C LYS A 308 5.52 9.70 -8.60
N LYS A 309 4.45 10.49 -8.50
CA LYS A 309 4.22 11.62 -9.43
C LYS A 309 5.01 12.83 -8.91
N LEU A 310 5.71 13.51 -9.84
CA LEU A 310 6.41 14.81 -9.74
C LEU A 310 7.95 14.71 -9.77
N ALA A 311 8.58 15.22 -10.83
CA ALA A 311 10.01 15.49 -10.94
C ALA A 311 10.25 17.01 -10.83
N ILE A 312 11.14 17.44 -9.95
CA ILE A 312 11.59 18.84 -9.84
C ILE A 312 13.10 18.84 -10.04
N PHE A 313 13.60 19.59 -11.02
CA PHE A 313 15.03 19.81 -11.22
C PHE A 313 15.42 21.17 -10.62
N LEU A 314 16.49 21.19 -9.85
CA LEU A 314 16.97 22.36 -9.12
C LEU A 314 18.37 22.70 -9.57
N ASP A 315 18.61 23.97 -9.88
CA ASP A 315 19.98 24.45 -10.11
C ASP A 315 20.61 24.92 -8.80
N GLN A 316 21.88 24.57 -8.58
CA GLN A 316 22.63 24.98 -7.40
C GLN A 316 23.32 26.32 -7.68
N LYS A 317 23.20 27.28 -6.75
CA LYS A 317 24.04 28.49 -6.74
C LYS A 317 25.37 28.23 -6.07
#